data_AF-A0A1H8XMX0-F1
#
_entry.id   AF-A0A1H8XMX0-F1
#
_cell.length_a   1.000
_cell.length_b   1.000
_cell.length_c   1.000
_cell.angle_alpha   90.00
_cell.angle_beta   90.00
_cell.angle_gamma   90.00
#
_symmetry.space_group_name_H-M   'P 1'
#
loop_
_entity.id
_entity.type
_entity.pdbx_description
1 polymer ?
#
loop_
_entity_poly.entity_id
_entity_poly.type
_entity_poly.pdbx_seq_one_letter_code
_entity_poly.pdbx_strand_id
1 'polypeptide(L)'
;MSLAITLVAAFGGGVFGALIGGTTAFIFTGILALTGIVIAVSGGGNIILTQVAFGPFFGPHIAFVGGVAAAAYVGRKNAVEKQAAEEKVVSAGTLPDVNGADTTIPLFKIKDPVMLLVGGVFGILGYLLNDFYSLTFNLPTLARIDTIALTVATFGVICRLVFGRSGLTGAFPENERRFNFTGTVLMFNAIWGFALSAVVAYAVILLNISSFGFAISAVSLIFLYFGLEFPVSHHVSMVAGYAALAFGNVWIAAVFGILAVITGEYVQRFVNTHVDTHLDMPAIIIASWSFVILGVIS
;
A
#
# COMPACT_ATOMS: atom_id res chain seq x y z
N MET A 1 -5.68 -23.78 9.82
CA MET A 1 -6.15 -22.89 10.89
C MET A 1 -7.64 -22.65 10.70
N SER A 2 -8.46 -22.58 11.75
CA SER A 2 -9.90 -22.32 11.57
C SER A 2 -10.16 -20.88 11.14
N LEU A 3 -11.24 -20.63 10.40
CA LEU A 3 -11.63 -19.29 9.97
C LEU A 3 -11.72 -18.32 11.15
N ALA A 4 -12.29 -18.75 12.28
CA ALA A 4 -12.40 -17.92 13.48
C ALA A 4 -11.05 -17.41 13.99
N ILE A 5 -10.02 -18.26 14.04
CA ILE A 5 -8.67 -17.84 14.48
C ILE A 5 -8.09 -16.84 13.48
N THR A 6 -8.28 -17.07 12.19
CA THR A 6 -7.81 -16.17 11.13
C THR A 6 -8.46 -14.80 11.21
N LEU A 7 -9.77 -14.72 11.49
CA LEU A 7 -10.47 -13.45 11.65
C LEU A 7 -10.01 -12.68 12.89
N VAL A 8 -9.69 -13.38 13.99
CA VAL A 8 -9.10 -12.75 15.19
C VAL A 8 -7.70 -12.22 14.89
N ALA A 9 -6.89 -12.96 14.14
CA ALA A 9 -5.57 -12.49 13.70
C ALA A 9 -5.69 -11.26 12.79
N ALA A 10 -6.64 -11.27 11.85
CA ALA A 10 -6.91 -10.15 10.94
C ALA A 10 -7.38 -8.90 11.69
N PHE A 11 -8.27 -9.08 12.67
CA PHE A 11 -8.68 -8.00 13.57
C PHE A 11 -7.47 -7.42 14.34
N GLY A 12 -6.66 -8.30 14.94
CA GLY A 12 -5.45 -7.90 15.65
C GLY A 12 -4.45 -7.17 14.77
N GLY A 13 -4.26 -7.63 13.53
CA GLY A 13 -3.40 -6.97 12.53
C GLY A 13 -3.88 -5.58 12.17
N GLY A 14 -5.19 -5.42 11.94
CA GLY A 14 -5.81 -4.12 11.68
C GLY A 14 -5.69 -3.15 12.86
N VAL A 15 -5.92 -3.63 14.09
CA VAL A 15 -5.69 -2.86 15.33
C VAL A 15 -4.23 -2.45 15.47
N PHE A 16 -3.30 -3.39 15.22
CA PHE A 16 -1.87 -3.13 15.28
C PHE A 16 -1.47 -2.04 14.28
N GLY A 17 -1.93 -2.14 13.03
CA GLY A 17 -1.71 -1.12 12.00
C GLY A 17 -2.24 0.26 12.39
N ALA A 18 -3.42 0.34 13.03
CA ALA A 18 -3.93 1.60 13.57
C ALA A 18 -3.01 2.19 14.65
N LEU A 19 -2.47 1.36 15.54
CA LEU A 19 -1.62 1.82 16.65
C LEU A 19 -0.29 2.42 16.16
N ILE A 20 0.36 1.76 15.20
CA ILE A 20 1.72 2.11 14.77
C ILE A 20 1.78 2.94 13.48
N GLY A 21 0.67 3.10 12.78
CA GLY A 21 0.59 3.74 11.46
C GLY A 21 0.71 2.73 10.32
N GLY A 22 0.00 3.02 9.22
CA GLY A 22 -0.05 2.14 8.05
C GLY A 22 1.34 1.87 7.46
N THR A 23 2.12 2.92 7.22
CA THR A 23 3.47 2.80 6.62
C THR A 23 4.42 2.02 7.54
N THR A 24 4.36 2.23 8.86
CA THR A 24 5.13 1.42 9.82
C THR A 24 4.75 -0.06 9.70
N ALA A 25 3.45 -0.38 9.67
CA ALA A 25 3.00 -1.76 9.52
C ALA A 25 3.45 -2.39 8.19
N PHE A 26 3.47 -1.60 7.11
CA PHE A 26 3.98 -2.03 5.81
C PHE A 26 5.50 -2.26 5.79
N ILE A 27 6.28 -1.48 6.55
CA ILE A 27 7.72 -1.75 6.77
C ILE A 27 7.90 -3.11 7.46
N PHE A 28 7.08 -3.44 8.47
CA PHE A 28 7.10 -4.77 9.09
C PHE A 28 6.74 -5.89 8.11
N THR A 29 5.78 -5.68 7.21
CA THR A 29 5.52 -6.59 6.07
C THR A 29 6.80 -6.85 5.29
N GLY A 30 7.55 -5.79 4.94
CA GLY A 30 8.82 -5.89 4.22
C GLY A 30 9.88 -6.70 4.97
N ILE A 31 10.07 -6.43 6.27
CA ILE A 31 11.04 -7.15 7.12
C ILE A 31 10.69 -8.64 7.15
N LEU A 32 9.43 -8.97 7.44
CA LEU A 32 8.98 -10.36 7.54
C LEU A 32 8.99 -11.07 6.19
N ALA A 33 8.68 -10.36 5.10
CA ALA A 33 8.79 -10.90 3.76
C ALA A 33 10.25 -11.23 3.45
N LEU A 34 11.21 -10.32 3.72
CA LEU A 34 12.64 -10.63 3.54
C LEU A 34 13.09 -11.81 4.38
N THR A 35 12.72 -11.86 5.65
CA THR A 35 13.02 -13.01 6.52
C THR A 35 12.43 -14.31 5.96
N GLY A 36 11.17 -14.29 5.54
CA GLY A 36 10.49 -15.44 4.96
C GLY A 36 11.13 -15.90 3.65
N ILE A 37 11.58 -14.97 2.82
CA ILE A 37 12.29 -15.26 1.57
C ILE A 37 13.64 -15.91 1.85
N VAL A 38 14.45 -15.35 2.76
CA VAL A 38 15.75 -15.92 3.16
C VAL A 38 15.59 -17.35 3.68
N ILE A 39 14.57 -17.59 4.51
CA ILE A 39 14.26 -18.94 5.01
C ILE A 39 13.90 -19.87 3.85
N ALA A 40 13.02 -19.45 2.94
CA ALA A 40 12.58 -20.27 1.82
C ALA A 40 13.73 -20.65 0.86
N VAL A 41 14.59 -19.70 0.50
CA VAL A 41 15.72 -19.97 -0.41
C VAL A 41 16.83 -20.80 0.25
N SER A 42 16.87 -20.82 1.59
CA SER A 42 17.79 -21.68 2.36
C SER A 42 17.26 -23.10 2.58
N GLY A 43 16.17 -23.49 1.92
CA GLY A 43 15.55 -24.81 2.06
C GLY A 43 14.58 -24.93 3.24
N GLY A 44 14.26 -23.82 3.91
CA GLY A 44 13.21 -23.76 4.92
C GLY A 44 11.80 -23.65 4.31
N GLY A 45 10.78 -23.70 5.16
CA GLY A 45 9.38 -23.51 4.75
C GLY A 45 9.03 -22.05 4.46
N ASN A 46 7.91 -21.83 3.77
CA ASN A 46 7.43 -20.51 3.35
C ASN A 46 6.37 -19.88 4.29
N ILE A 47 6.21 -20.43 5.50
CA ILE A 47 5.13 -20.02 6.42
C ILE A 47 5.25 -18.54 6.81
N ILE A 48 6.46 -18.05 7.11
CA ILE A 48 6.66 -16.63 7.45
C ILE A 48 6.26 -15.73 6.28
N LEU A 49 6.62 -16.12 5.06
CA LEU A 49 6.29 -15.35 3.86
C LEU A 49 4.77 -15.33 3.60
N THR A 50 4.14 -16.51 3.58
CA THR A 50 2.76 -16.69 3.09
C THR A 50 1.70 -16.49 4.17
N GLN A 51 1.99 -16.82 5.42
CA GLN A 51 1.02 -16.80 6.53
C GLN A 51 1.24 -15.65 7.50
N VAL A 52 2.40 -14.98 7.47
CA VAL A 52 2.69 -13.85 8.37
C VAL A 52 2.83 -12.55 7.57
N ALA A 53 3.81 -12.47 6.67
CA ALA A 53 4.08 -11.27 5.89
C ALA A 53 2.93 -10.94 4.92
N PHE A 54 2.48 -11.91 4.13
CA PHE A 54 1.35 -11.75 3.21
C PHE A 54 0.06 -12.44 3.71
N GLY A 55 0.02 -12.82 4.99
CA GLY A 55 -1.10 -13.52 5.60
C GLY A 55 -2.02 -12.63 6.43
N PRO A 56 -2.87 -13.22 7.29
CA PRO A 56 -3.91 -12.54 8.05
C PRO A 56 -3.38 -11.65 9.20
N PHE A 57 -2.09 -11.34 9.25
CA PHE A 57 -1.52 -10.45 10.25
C PHE A 57 -0.87 -9.22 9.62
N PHE A 58 0.34 -9.36 9.09
CA PHE A 58 1.07 -8.24 8.48
C PHE A 58 0.79 -8.03 7.00
N GLY A 59 -0.14 -8.79 6.41
CA GLY A 59 -0.57 -8.56 5.04
C GLY A 59 -0.96 -7.09 4.83
N PRO A 60 -0.53 -6.43 3.75
CA PRO A 60 -0.93 -5.05 3.47
C PRO A 60 -2.45 -4.88 3.42
N HIS A 61 -3.15 -5.90 2.90
CA HIS A 61 -4.60 -5.98 2.90
C HIS A 61 -5.22 -6.04 4.30
N ILE A 62 -4.44 -6.26 5.36
CA ILE A 62 -4.87 -6.34 6.77
C ILE A 62 -4.38 -5.13 7.55
N ALA A 63 -3.09 -5.08 7.86
CA ALA A 63 -2.52 -4.13 8.80
C ALA A 63 -2.39 -2.73 8.19
N PHE A 64 -1.91 -2.63 6.95
CA PHE A 64 -1.83 -1.34 6.26
C PHE A 64 -3.22 -0.77 6.00
N VAL A 65 -4.16 -1.58 5.48
CA VAL A 65 -5.57 -1.19 5.30
C VAL A 65 -6.22 -0.73 6.60
N GLY A 66 -6.02 -1.46 7.71
CA GLY A 66 -6.52 -1.06 9.02
C GLY A 66 -5.92 0.27 9.50
N GLY A 67 -4.61 0.49 9.31
CA GLY A 67 -3.93 1.74 9.63
C GLY A 67 -4.45 2.93 8.82
N VAL A 68 -4.62 2.76 7.50
CA VAL A 68 -5.16 3.78 6.60
C VAL A 68 -6.60 4.14 6.98
N ALA A 69 -7.44 3.14 7.26
CA ALA A 69 -8.84 3.37 7.65
C ALA A 69 -8.94 4.11 8.99
N ALA A 70 -8.12 3.75 9.97
CA ALA A 70 -8.09 4.43 11.26
C ALA A 70 -7.60 5.88 11.13
N ALA A 71 -6.56 6.14 10.32
CA ALA A 71 -6.08 7.50 10.06
C ALA A 71 -7.17 8.35 9.39
N ALA A 72 -7.84 7.81 8.36
CA ALA A 72 -8.95 8.46 7.69
C ALA A 72 -10.12 8.78 8.65
N TYR A 73 -10.49 7.84 9.53
CA TYR A 73 -11.51 8.05 10.55
C TYR A 73 -11.14 9.18 11.52
N VAL A 74 -9.93 9.15 12.07
CA VAL A 74 -9.47 10.17 13.04
C VAL A 74 -9.36 11.53 12.35
N GLY A 75 -8.79 11.61 11.15
CA GLY A 75 -8.71 12.84 10.39
C GLY A 75 -10.10 13.44 10.09
N ARG A 76 -11.08 12.59 9.73
CA ARG A 76 -12.48 13.02 9.58
C ARG A 76 -13.05 13.56 10.87
N LYS A 77 -12.83 12.89 12.00
CA LYS A 77 -13.30 13.34 13.31
C LYS A 77 -12.67 14.68 13.69
N ASN A 78 -11.36 14.85 13.53
CA ASN A 78 -10.67 16.12 13.78
C ASN A 78 -11.24 17.26 12.92
N ALA A 79 -11.53 17.01 11.64
CA ALA A 79 -12.13 18.02 10.77
C ALA A 79 -13.54 18.44 11.21
N VAL A 80 -14.37 17.51 11.69
CA VAL A 80 -15.71 17.82 12.25
C VAL A 80 -15.57 18.70 13.51
N GLU A 81 -14.66 18.33 14.41
CA GLU A 81 -14.48 19.05 15.68
C GLU A 81 -13.93 20.46 15.47
N LYS A 82 -12.98 20.65 14.55
CA LYS A 82 -12.46 21.96 14.16
C LYS A 82 -13.56 22.87 13.62
N GLN A 83 -14.36 22.36 12.69
CA GLN A 83 -15.51 23.09 12.14
C GLN A 83 -16.51 23.52 13.23
N ALA A 84 -16.85 22.61 14.15
CA ALA A 84 -17.77 22.92 15.25
C ALA A 84 -17.20 23.93 16.27
N ALA A 85 -15.88 23.95 16.46
CA ALA A 85 -15.21 24.90 17.34
C ALA A 85 -15.16 26.32 16.72
N GLU A 86 -14.88 26.41 15.42
CA GLU A 86 -14.93 27.66 14.65
C GLU A 86 -16.33 28.28 14.68
N GLU A 87 -17.38 27.48 14.46
CA GLU A 87 -18.78 27.93 14.51
C GLU A 87 -19.20 28.44 15.90
N LYS A 88 -18.61 27.92 16.97
CA LYS A 88 -18.95 28.30 18.36
C LYS A 88 -18.01 29.36 18.95
N VAL A 89 -17.01 29.85 18.20
CA VAL A 89 -15.96 30.77 18.70
C VAL A 89 -15.32 30.26 20.00
N VAL A 90 -15.09 28.95 20.10
CA VAL A 90 -14.40 28.33 21.24
C VAL A 90 -13.07 27.78 20.76
N SER A 91 -12.04 27.75 21.62
CA SER A 91 -10.77 27.13 21.27
C SER A 91 -11.00 25.68 20.83
N ALA A 92 -10.53 25.34 19.62
CA ALA A 92 -10.55 23.96 19.13
C ALA A 92 -9.93 23.01 20.17
N GLY A 93 -10.58 21.86 20.37
CA GLY A 93 -10.24 20.91 21.43
C GLY A 93 -8.76 20.48 21.39
N THR A 94 -8.26 20.02 22.53
CA THR A 94 -6.88 19.59 22.79
C THR A 94 -6.44 18.30 22.07
N LEU A 95 -7.22 17.82 21.08
CA LEU A 95 -6.92 16.58 20.38
C LEU A 95 -5.73 16.80 19.41
N PRO A 96 -4.75 15.89 19.38
CA PRO A 96 -3.63 15.98 18.43
C PRO A 96 -4.17 16.05 17.00
N ASP A 97 -3.67 17.01 16.23
CA ASP A 97 -4.06 17.14 14.82
C ASP A 97 -3.55 15.92 14.02
N VAL A 98 -4.44 15.30 13.27
CA VAL A 98 -4.14 14.14 12.42
C VAL A 98 -4.62 14.44 11.01
N ASN A 99 -3.70 14.40 10.06
CA ASN A 99 -4.04 14.35 8.65
C ASN A 99 -4.46 12.92 8.30
N GLY A 100 -5.71 12.72 7.86
CA GLY A 100 -6.23 11.40 7.50
C GLY A 100 -5.58 10.79 6.25
N ALA A 101 -4.84 11.58 5.47
CA ALA A 101 -4.01 11.10 4.36
C ALA A 101 -2.59 10.69 4.77
N ASP A 102 -2.16 11.04 5.99
CA ASP A 102 -0.83 10.65 6.48
C ASP A 102 -0.87 9.23 7.01
N THR A 103 -0.22 8.33 6.29
CA THR A 103 -0.12 6.91 6.65
C THR A 103 1.05 6.61 7.59
N THR A 104 1.94 7.58 7.82
CA THR A 104 3.13 7.40 8.67
C THR A 104 2.85 7.63 10.14
N ILE A 105 1.75 8.33 10.46
CA ILE A 105 1.40 8.74 11.82
C ILE A 105 0.94 7.57 12.71
N PRO A 106 1.62 7.32 13.85
CA PRO A 106 1.13 6.37 14.85
C PRO A 106 -0.05 6.97 15.62
N LEU A 107 -1.20 6.30 15.63
CA LEU A 107 -2.41 6.80 16.31
C LEU A 107 -2.46 6.42 17.80
N PHE A 108 -1.47 5.70 18.34
CA PHE A 108 -1.41 5.36 19.77
C PHE A 108 -1.60 6.57 20.71
N LYS A 109 -1.19 7.76 20.28
CA LYS A 109 -1.34 9.02 21.03
C LYS A 109 -2.78 9.52 21.14
N ILE A 110 -3.68 9.08 20.26
CA ILE A 110 -5.08 9.55 20.18
C ILE A 110 -5.95 8.95 21.29
N LYS A 111 -5.64 7.74 21.75
CA LYS A 111 -6.36 7.04 22.84
C LYS A 111 -7.87 6.88 22.61
N ASP A 112 -8.30 6.86 21.34
CA ASP A 112 -9.69 6.62 20.97
C ASP A 112 -9.93 5.11 20.73
N PRO A 113 -10.77 4.42 21.52
CA PRO A 113 -11.05 3.00 21.29
C PRO A 113 -11.78 2.75 19.96
N VAL A 114 -12.55 3.71 19.44
CA VAL A 114 -13.28 3.55 18.18
C VAL A 114 -12.32 3.46 17.00
N MET A 115 -11.19 4.17 17.05
CA MET A 115 -10.16 4.06 16.00
C MET A 115 -9.58 2.64 15.90
N LEU A 116 -9.48 1.92 17.03
CA LEU A 116 -8.99 0.55 17.07
C LEU A 116 -10.04 -0.40 16.48
N LEU A 117 -11.32 -0.19 16.79
CA LEU A 117 -12.41 -0.94 16.19
C LEU A 117 -12.46 -0.75 14.68
N VAL A 118 -12.30 0.49 14.19
CA VAL A 118 -12.20 0.78 12.75
C VAL A 118 -11.04 0.01 12.13
N GLY A 119 -9.83 0.13 12.69
CA GLY A 119 -8.66 -0.60 12.19
C GLY A 119 -8.88 -2.11 12.14
N GLY A 120 -9.38 -2.70 13.23
CA GLY A 120 -9.63 -4.15 13.32
C GLY A 120 -10.72 -4.65 12.38
N VAL A 121 -11.84 -3.92 12.24
CA VAL A 121 -12.91 -4.27 11.28
C VAL A 121 -12.38 -4.21 9.85
N PHE A 122 -11.62 -3.17 9.49
CA PHE A 122 -11.00 -3.09 8.17
C PHE A 122 -9.96 -4.19 7.93
N GLY A 123 -9.26 -4.65 8.98
CA GLY A 123 -8.40 -5.84 8.90
C GLY A 123 -9.18 -7.10 8.55
N ILE A 124 -10.32 -7.34 9.21
CA ILE A 124 -11.23 -8.47 8.88
C ILE A 124 -11.75 -8.37 7.45
N LEU A 125 -12.28 -7.20 7.07
CA LEU A 125 -12.85 -6.99 5.73
C LEU A 125 -11.77 -7.14 4.65
N GLY A 126 -10.56 -6.66 4.94
CA GLY A 126 -9.35 -6.88 4.18
C GLY A 126 -9.08 -8.36 3.88
N TYR A 127 -9.09 -9.20 4.92
CA TYR A 127 -8.91 -10.64 4.78
C TYR A 127 -9.99 -11.26 3.88
N LEU A 128 -11.26 -10.97 4.16
CA LEU A 128 -12.39 -11.54 3.45
C LEU A 128 -12.42 -11.14 1.97
N LEU A 129 -12.12 -9.88 1.66
CA LEU A 129 -12.10 -9.41 0.28
C LEU A 129 -10.92 -10.00 -0.49
N ASN A 130 -9.74 -10.12 0.13
CA ASN A 130 -8.59 -10.76 -0.52
C ASN A 130 -8.84 -12.24 -0.78
N ASP A 131 -9.51 -12.95 0.14
CA ASP A 131 -9.92 -14.35 -0.04
C ASP A 131 -10.90 -14.46 -1.21
N PHE A 132 -11.92 -13.61 -1.26
CA PHE A 132 -12.86 -13.54 -2.38
C PHE A 132 -12.17 -13.26 -3.73
N TYR A 133 -11.27 -12.28 -3.79
CA TYR A 133 -10.50 -11.99 -5.00
C TYR A 133 -9.57 -13.14 -5.38
N SER A 134 -8.97 -13.84 -4.41
CA SER A 134 -8.15 -15.02 -4.66
C SER A 134 -8.98 -16.16 -5.26
N LEU A 135 -10.19 -16.39 -4.77
CA LEU A 135 -11.11 -17.39 -5.32
C LEU A 135 -11.61 -17.03 -6.73
N THR A 136 -11.71 -15.73 -7.03
CA THR A 136 -12.21 -15.25 -8.33
C THR A 136 -11.10 -15.22 -9.39
N PHE A 137 -9.95 -14.62 -9.07
CA PHE A 137 -8.93 -14.25 -10.05
C PHE A 137 -7.69 -15.16 -10.11
N ASN A 138 -7.55 -16.15 -9.21
CA ASN A 138 -6.50 -17.18 -9.33
C ASN A 138 -6.96 -18.45 -10.05
N LEU A 139 -8.09 -18.41 -10.76
CA LEU A 139 -8.53 -19.52 -11.62
C LEU A 139 -7.70 -19.54 -12.92
N PRO A 140 -7.27 -20.72 -13.41
CA PRO A 140 -6.46 -20.84 -14.63
C PRO A 140 -7.08 -20.23 -15.90
N THR A 141 -8.39 -19.99 -15.90
CA THR A 141 -9.17 -19.47 -17.03
C THR A 141 -9.58 -18.01 -16.88
N LEU A 142 -9.25 -17.35 -15.77
CA LEU A 142 -9.52 -15.92 -15.54
C LEU A 142 -8.19 -15.15 -15.42
N ALA A 143 -8.23 -13.85 -15.70
CA ALA A 143 -7.05 -13.00 -15.64
C ALA A 143 -6.44 -12.98 -14.23
N ARG A 144 -5.18 -13.41 -14.13
CA ARG A 144 -4.39 -13.37 -12.89
C ARG A 144 -4.05 -11.92 -12.53
N ILE A 145 -4.31 -11.53 -11.29
CA ILE A 145 -4.04 -10.20 -10.74
C ILE A 145 -3.51 -10.33 -9.32
N ASP A 146 -2.67 -9.40 -8.87
CA ASP A 146 -2.27 -9.28 -7.47
C ASP A 146 -3.48 -8.90 -6.60
N THR A 147 -4.06 -9.89 -5.92
CA THR A 147 -5.27 -9.73 -5.12
C THR A 147 -5.03 -8.90 -3.86
N ILE A 148 -3.82 -8.91 -3.30
CA ILE A 148 -3.47 -8.11 -2.13
C ILE A 148 -3.46 -6.64 -2.53
N ALA A 149 -2.77 -6.30 -3.61
CA ALA A 149 -2.74 -4.94 -4.14
C ALA A 149 -4.14 -4.47 -4.55
N LEU A 150 -4.93 -5.32 -5.21
CA LEU A 150 -6.32 -4.99 -5.57
C LEU A 150 -7.18 -4.74 -4.32
N THR A 151 -6.99 -5.52 -3.26
CA THR A 151 -7.70 -5.33 -1.99
C THR A 151 -7.33 -4.00 -1.33
N VAL A 152 -6.05 -3.66 -1.26
CA VAL A 152 -5.58 -2.38 -0.70
C VAL A 152 -6.14 -1.20 -1.51
N ALA A 153 -6.10 -1.26 -2.85
CA ALA A 153 -6.66 -0.23 -3.71
C ALA A 153 -8.18 -0.09 -3.49
N THR A 154 -8.91 -1.20 -3.41
CA THR A 154 -10.36 -1.21 -3.17
C THR A 154 -10.71 -0.55 -1.84
N PHE A 155 -10.02 -0.92 -0.75
CA PHE A 155 -10.29 -0.32 0.55
C PHE A 155 -9.85 1.14 0.64
N GLY A 156 -8.80 1.55 -0.07
CA GLY A 156 -8.47 2.97 -0.17
C GLY A 156 -9.61 3.78 -0.83
N VAL A 157 -10.27 3.25 -1.87
CA VAL A 157 -11.46 3.88 -2.48
C VAL A 157 -12.61 3.92 -1.47
N ILE A 158 -12.87 2.81 -0.78
CA ILE A 158 -13.92 2.75 0.26
C ILE A 158 -13.65 3.79 1.36
N CYS A 159 -12.42 3.86 1.90
CA CYS A 159 -12.04 4.85 2.90
C CYS A 159 -12.24 6.28 2.40
N ARG A 160 -11.85 6.57 1.16
CA ARG A 160 -12.04 7.88 0.52
C ARG A 160 -13.51 8.26 0.45
N LEU A 161 -14.39 7.32 0.09
CA LEU A 161 -15.84 7.55 -0.03
C LEU A 161 -16.54 7.64 1.34
N VAL A 162 -16.09 6.89 2.34
CA VAL A 162 -16.71 6.84 3.67
C VAL A 162 -16.26 8.00 4.56
N PHE A 163 -14.96 8.32 4.57
CA PHE A 163 -14.38 9.29 5.49
C PHE A 163 -14.02 10.63 4.84
N GLY A 164 -13.70 10.64 3.55
CA GLY A 164 -13.22 11.82 2.84
C GLY A 164 -14.29 12.91 2.59
N ARG A 165 -13.82 14.12 2.32
CA ARG A 165 -14.57 15.31 1.90
C ARG A 165 -14.01 15.96 0.64
N SER A 166 -12.75 15.66 0.32
CA SER A 166 -12.03 16.22 -0.83
C SER A 166 -12.45 15.62 -2.19
N GLY A 167 -13.43 14.71 -2.21
CA GLY A 167 -13.81 13.96 -3.41
C GLY A 167 -12.81 12.84 -3.76
N LEU A 168 -13.11 12.07 -4.81
CA LEU A 168 -12.30 10.91 -5.18
C LEU A 168 -10.88 11.29 -5.63
N THR A 169 -10.72 12.45 -6.26
CA THR A 169 -9.47 12.89 -6.90
C THR A 169 -8.92 14.17 -6.31
N GLY A 170 -9.29 14.53 -5.08
CA GLY A 170 -8.85 15.75 -4.41
C GLY A 170 -9.55 17.05 -4.86
N ALA A 171 -9.49 18.05 -3.99
CA ALA A 171 -10.11 19.36 -4.15
C ALA A 171 -9.07 20.39 -4.63
N PHE A 172 -8.89 20.47 -5.95
CA PHE A 172 -7.86 21.33 -6.55
C PHE A 172 -8.28 22.81 -6.59
N PRO A 173 -7.39 23.73 -6.18
CA PRO A 173 -7.54 25.15 -6.46
C PRO A 173 -7.58 25.43 -7.98
N GLU A 174 -8.38 26.42 -8.40
CA GLU A 174 -8.56 26.75 -9.84
C GLU A 174 -7.25 27.17 -10.54
N ASN A 175 -6.28 27.68 -9.80
CA ASN A 175 -4.99 28.17 -10.30
C ASN A 175 -3.90 27.09 -10.38
N GLU A 176 -4.20 25.84 -10.02
CA GLU A 176 -3.21 24.75 -10.02
C GLU A 176 -3.49 23.68 -11.08
N ARG A 177 -2.43 23.26 -11.78
CA ARG A 177 -2.51 22.14 -12.73
C ARG A 177 -2.34 20.82 -12.00
N ARG A 178 -3.30 19.91 -12.17
CA ARG A 178 -3.25 18.55 -11.61
C ARG A 178 -2.02 17.75 -12.04
N PHE A 179 -1.55 17.93 -13.28
CA PHE A 179 -0.44 17.17 -13.86
C PHE A 179 0.69 18.08 -14.31
N ASN A 180 1.46 18.59 -13.36
CA ASN A 180 2.62 19.44 -13.65
C ASN A 180 3.90 18.59 -13.83
N PHE A 181 4.04 17.94 -14.98
CA PHE A 181 5.24 17.17 -15.31
C PHE A 181 6.28 18.03 -16.01
N THR A 182 7.55 17.85 -15.64
CA THR A 182 8.68 18.35 -16.40
C THR A 182 9.40 17.18 -17.08
N GLY A 183 9.98 17.42 -18.26
CA GLY A 183 10.77 16.40 -18.96
C GLY A 183 11.92 15.88 -18.10
N THR A 184 12.53 16.74 -17.29
CA THR A 184 13.59 16.37 -16.34
C THR A 184 13.11 15.37 -15.29
N VAL A 185 11.94 15.57 -14.69
CA VAL A 185 11.38 14.64 -13.69
C VAL A 185 11.03 13.30 -14.34
N LEU A 186 10.44 13.31 -15.54
CA LEU A 186 10.14 12.08 -16.28
C LEU A 186 11.40 11.30 -16.63
N MET A 187 12.45 11.99 -17.09
CA MET A 187 13.73 11.36 -17.42
C MET A 187 14.42 10.81 -16.17
N PHE A 188 14.44 11.57 -15.08
CA PHE A 188 14.97 11.11 -13.79
C PHE A 188 14.25 9.83 -13.34
N ASN A 189 12.91 9.82 -13.38
CA ASN A 189 12.10 8.67 -13.02
C ASN A 189 12.34 7.46 -13.92
N ALA A 190 12.46 7.66 -15.24
CA ALA A 190 12.79 6.59 -16.16
C ALA A 190 14.17 5.97 -15.86
N ILE A 191 15.18 6.77 -15.55
CA ILE A 191 16.55 6.29 -15.28
C ILE A 191 16.60 5.44 -14.01
N TRP A 192 16.09 5.94 -12.88
CA TRP A 192 16.15 5.16 -11.64
C TRP A 192 15.18 3.97 -11.67
N GLY A 193 14.01 4.12 -12.30
CA GLY A 193 13.04 3.04 -12.49
C GLY A 193 13.64 1.90 -13.32
N PHE A 194 14.35 2.22 -14.40
CA PHE A 194 15.10 1.24 -15.19
C PHE A 194 16.17 0.54 -14.34
N ALA A 195 17.03 1.31 -13.67
CA ALA A 195 18.16 0.78 -12.92
C ALA A 195 17.73 -0.14 -11.77
N LEU A 196 16.75 0.30 -10.96
CA LEU A 196 16.19 -0.51 -9.88
C LEU A 196 15.58 -1.81 -10.42
N SER A 197 14.80 -1.69 -11.49
CA SER A 197 14.08 -2.85 -12.05
C SER A 197 15.02 -3.86 -12.69
N ALA A 198 16.13 -3.43 -13.30
CA ALA A 198 17.13 -4.34 -13.83
C ALA A 198 17.80 -5.16 -12.71
N VAL A 199 18.17 -4.53 -11.59
CA VAL A 199 18.75 -5.22 -10.43
C VAL A 199 17.75 -6.16 -9.77
N VAL A 200 16.50 -5.70 -9.59
CA VAL A 200 15.42 -6.53 -9.05
C VAL A 200 15.15 -7.73 -9.96
N ALA A 201 15.06 -7.53 -11.27
CA ALA A 201 14.81 -8.61 -12.21
C ALA A 201 15.90 -9.67 -12.20
N TYR A 202 17.18 -9.27 -12.15
CA TYR A 202 18.30 -10.20 -11.98
C TYR A 202 18.12 -11.07 -10.73
N ALA A 203 17.85 -10.45 -9.58
CA ALA A 203 17.67 -11.18 -8.32
C ALA A 203 16.42 -12.08 -8.35
N VAL A 204 15.32 -11.60 -8.92
CA VAL A 204 14.06 -12.36 -9.01
C VAL A 204 14.22 -13.58 -9.93
N ILE A 205 14.89 -13.46 -11.07
CA ILE A 205 15.18 -14.59 -11.97
C ILE A 205 16.06 -15.63 -11.28
N LEU A 206 17.06 -15.17 -10.52
CA LEU A 206 17.96 -16.06 -9.78
C LEU A 206 17.25 -16.80 -8.63
N LEU A 207 16.42 -16.08 -7.87
CA LEU A 207 15.78 -16.58 -6.65
C LEU A 207 14.42 -17.24 -6.91
N ASN A 208 13.83 -17.03 -8.09
CA ASN A 208 12.48 -17.43 -8.47
C ASN A 208 11.39 -16.95 -7.49
N ILE A 209 11.52 -15.71 -6.99
CA ILE A 209 10.59 -15.08 -6.03
C ILE A 209 10.35 -13.63 -6.44
N SER A 210 9.15 -13.30 -6.95
CA SER A 210 8.81 -11.96 -7.46
C SER A 210 8.86 -10.87 -6.39
N SER A 211 8.51 -11.21 -5.14
CA SER A 211 8.41 -10.25 -4.04
C SER A 211 9.75 -9.89 -3.39
N PHE A 212 10.88 -10.41 -3.86
CA PHE A 212 12.20 -10.11 -3.29
C PHE A 212 12.51 -8.61 -3.32
N GLY A 213 12.43 -7.99 -4.50
CA GLY A 213 12.66 -6.55 -4.65
C GLY A 213 11.63 -5.71 -3.88
N PHE A 214 10.36 -6.14 -3.89
CA PHE A 214 9.28 -5.50 -3.14
C PHE A 214 9.59 -5.45 -1.65
N ALA A 215 10.08 -6.54 -1.07
CA ALA A 215 10.36 -6.64 0.35
C ALA A 215 11.51 -5.68 0.76
N ILE A 216 12.57 -5.56 -0.05
CA ILE A 216 13.64 -4.56 0.15
C ILE A 216 13.08 -3.14 0.07
N SER A 217 12.30 -2.84 -0.97
CA SER A 217 11.67 -1.54 -1.17
C SER A 217 10.65 -1.17 -0.09
N ALA A 218 9.99 -2.14 0.54
CA ALA A 218 9.08 -1.92 1.66
C ALA A 218 9.86 -1.54 2.92
N VAL A 219 10.96 -2.24 3.22
CA VAL A 219 11.83 -1.91 4.36
C VAL A 219 12.44 -0.51 4.22
N SER A 220 12.82 -0.11 3.00
CA SER A 220 13.45 1.19 2.78
C SER A 220 12.55 2.39 3.06
N LEU A 221 11.22 2.22 3.17
CA LEU A 221 10.33 3.30 3.63
C LEU A 221 10.63 3.77 5.06
N ILE A 222 11.43 3.03 5.83
CA ILE A 222 11.94 3.50 7.13
C ILE A 222 12.65 4.85 7.03
N PHE A 223 13.24 5.17 5.87
CA PHE A 223 13.93 6.44 5.65
C PHE A 223 13.01 7.67 5.72
N LEU A 224 11.70 7.49 5.51
CA LEU A 224 10.72 8.57 5.67
C LEU A 224 10.66 9.09 7.12
N TYR A 225 10.94 8.24 8.12
CA TYR A 225 10.95 8.64 9.53
C TYR A 225 12.17 9.46 9.93
N PHE A 226 13.22 9.48 9.11
CA PHE A 226 14.39 10.35 9.31
C PHE A 226 14.24 11.69 8.58
N GLY A 227 13.05 12.00 8.04
CA GLY A 227 12.78 13.25 7.32
C GLY A 227 13.46 13.32 5.95
N LEU A 228 13.90 12.18 5.41
CA LEU A 228 14.52 12.11 4.08
C LEU A 228 13.45 12.04 2.99
N GLU A 229 13.68 12.77 1.89
CA GLU A 229 12.94 12.56 0.65
C GLU A 229 13.38 11.22 0.02
N PHE A 230 12.64 10.16 0.34
CA PHE A 230 12.98 8.81 -0.08
C PHE A 230 11.94 8.25 -1.08
N PRO A 231 12.36 7.61 -2.18
CA PRO A 231 11.44 7.13 -3.20
C PRO A 231 10.59 5.96 -2.71
N VAL A 232 9.27 6.07 -2.91
CA VAL A 232 8.34 4.95 -2.73
C VAL A 232 8.50 3.98 -3.90
N SER A 233 9.35 2.97 -3.74
CA SER A 233 9.84 2.14 -4.86
C SER A 233 9.21 0.75 -4.98
N HIS A 234 8.38 0.33 -4.02
CA HIS A 234 7.92 -1.07 -3.94
C HIS A 234 6.96 -1.49 -5.04
N HIS A 235 6.22 -0.55 -5.66
CA HIS A 235 5.44 -0.85 -6.85
C HIS A 235 6.33 -1.09 -8.07
N VAL A 236 7.43 -0.34 -8.22
CA VAL A 236 8.40 -0.53 -9.30
C VAL A 236 9.04 -1.90 -9.18
N SER A 237 9.52 -2.26 -7.98
CA SER A 237 10.19 -3.54 -7.76
C SER A 237 9.23 -4.73 -7.83
N MET A 238 7.98 -4.61 -7.37
CA MET A 238 7.00 -5.69 -7.52
C MET A 238 6.59 -5.91 -8.98
N VAL A 239 6.32 -4.84 -9.73
CA VAL A 239 5.95 -4.93 -11.16
C VAL A 239 7.12 -5.49 -11.97
N ALA A 240 8.35 -5.04 -11.71
CA ALA A 240 9.54 -5.63 -12.31
C ALA A 240 9.69 -7.11 -11.94
N GLY A 241 9.41 -7.48 -10.68
CA GLY A 241 9.43 -8.88 -10.23
C GLY A 241 8.41 -9.76 -10.94
N TYR A 242 7.19 -9.26 -11.18
CA TYR A 242 6.19 -9.98 -11.98
C TYR A 242 6.63 -10.17 -13.42
N ALA A 243 7.11 -9.12 -14.08
CA ALA A 243 7.62 -9.21 -15.45
C ALA A 243 8.84 -10.14 -15.54
N ALA A 244 9.73 -10.11 -14.54
CA ALA A 244 10.91 -10.97 -14.50
C ALA A 244 10.54 -12.45 -14.40
N LEU A 245 9.57 -12.83 -13.55
CA LEU A 245 9.09 -14.21 -13.49
C LEU A 245 8.31 -14.63 -14.73
N ALA A 246 7.47 -13.74 -15.28
CA ALA A 246 6.65 -14.05 -16.43
C ALA A 246 7.49 -14.28 -17.70
N PHE A 247 8.54 -13.50 -17.91
CA PHE A 247 9.28 -13.47 -19.17
C PHE A 247 10.73 -13.95 -19.08
N GLY A 248 11.28 -14.12 -17.87
CA GLY A 248 12.68 -14.51 -17.68
C GLY A 248 13.68 -13.51 -18.28
N ASN A 249 13.29 -12.24 -18.48
CA ASN A 249 14.07 -11.26 -19.23
C ASN A 249 14.19 -9.93 -18.47
N VAL A 250 15.43 -9.57 -18.13
CA VAL A 250 15.77 -8.35 -17.38
C VAL A 250 15.38 -7.07 -18.13
N TRP A 251 15.51 -7.04 -19.46
CA TRP A 251 15.17 -5.87 -20.26
C TRP A 251 13.66 -5.61 -20.29
N ILE A 252 12.86 -6.67 -20.43
CA ILE A 252 11.39 -6.57 -20.38
C ILE A 252 10.96 -6.08 -18.99
N ALA A 253 11.52 -6.67 -17.93
CA ALA A 253 11.24 -6.24 -16.57
C ALA A 253 11.65 -4.78 -16.30
N ALA A 254 12.76 -4.32 -16.87
CA ALA A 254 13.18 -2.92 -16.76
C ALA A 254 12.22 -1.96 -17.46
N VAL A 255 11.68 -2.33 -18.63
CA VAL A 255 10.63 -1.55 -19.31
C VAL A 255 9.36 -1.46 -18.44
N PHE A 256 8.89 -2.57 -17.88
CA PHE A 256 7.76 -2.55 -16.95
C PHE A 256 8.03 -1.73 -15.69
N GLY A 257 9.28 -1.71 -15.23
CA GLY A 257 9.76 -0.80 -14.19
C GLY A 257 9.58 0.68 -14.50
N ILE A 258 10.03 1.09 -15.70
CA ILE A 258 9.84 2.46 -16.21
C ILE A 258 8.33 2.79 -16.28
N LEU A 259 7.53 1.86 -16.79
CA LEU A 259 6.08 2.04 -16.87
C LEU A 259 5.47 2.20 -15.48
N ALA A 260 5.87 1.38 -14.51
CA ALA A 260 5.38 1.43 -13.14
C ALA A 260 5.68 2.77 -12.46
N VAL A 261 6.91 3.30 -12.56
CA VAL A 261 7.25 4.59 -11.96
C VAL A 261 6.54 5.76 -12.64
N ILE A 262 6.47 5.77 -13.97
CA ILE A 262 5.82 6.86 -14.72
C ILE A 262 4.33 6.85 -14.41
N THR A 263 3.65 5.71 -14.57
CA THR A 263 2.21 5.61 -14.25
C THR A 263 1.94 5.87 -12.77
N GLY A 264 2.84 5.49 -11.88
CA GLY A 264 2.78 5.81 -10.45
C GLY A 264 2.74 7.31 -10.17
N GLU A 265 3.57 8.12 -10.82
CA GLU A 265 3.50 9.58 -10.68
C GLU A 265 2.14 10.15 -11.11
N TYR A 266 1.59 9.67 -12.22
CA TYR A 266 0.25 10.09 -12.68
C TYR A 266 -0.81 9.73 -11.65
N VAL A 267 -0.82 8.48 -11.17
CA VAL A 267 -1.79 8.02 -10.18
C VAL A 267 -1.64 8.79 -8.88
N GLN A 268 -0.42 8.98 -8.37
CA GLN A 268 -0.16 9.70 -7.12
C GLN A 268 -0.75 11.13 -7.16
N ARG A 269 -0.48 11.87 -8.24
CA ARG A 269 -1.00 13.24 -8.41
C ARG A 269 -2.50 13.26 -8.65
N PHE A 270 -3.03 12.23 -9.32
CA PHE A 270 -4.45 12.13 -9.59
C PHE A 270 -5.28 11.85 -8.33
N VAL A 271 -4.75 11.05 -7.39
CA VAL A 271 -5.55 10.52 -6.27
C VAL A 271 -5.12 10.99 -4.89
N ASN A 272 -3.91 11.54 -4.73
CA ASN A 272 -3.34 11.91 -3.41
C ASN A 272 -2.85 13.36 -3.31
N THR A 273 -3.28 14.26 -4.19
CA THR A 273 -2.99 15.70 -4.09
C THR A 273 -4.25 16.47 -3.68
N HIS A 274 -4.13 17.35 -2.68
CA HIS A 274 -5.26 18.07 -2.07
C HIS A 274 -6.36 17.14 -1.54
N VAL A 275 -5.95 16.16 -0.73
CA VAL A 275 -6.81 15.12 -0.18
C VAL A 275 -6.75 15.07 1.33
N ASP A 276 -7.77 14.46 1.92
CA ASP A 276 -7.95 14.29 3.37
C ASP A 276 -7.93 12.82 3.83
N THR A 277 -7.79 11.88 2.90
CA THR A 277 -7.59 10.45 3.17
C THR A 277 -6.61 9.86 2.15
N HIS A 278 -5.99 8.72 2.45
CA HIS A 278 -5.00 8.09 1.57
C HIS A 278 -5.64 7.09 0.60
N LEU A 279 -5.30 7.18 -0.70
CA LEU A 279 -5.60 6.15 -1.69
C LEU A 279 -4.27 5.60 -2.22
N ASP A 280 -3.94 4.36 -1.90
CA ASP A 280 -2.58 3.87 -2.12
C ASP A 280 -2.21 3.71 -3.61
N MET A 281 -1.39 4.65 -4.11
CA MET A 281 -0.90 4.62 -5.49
C MET A 281 -0.12 3.34 -5.78
N PRO A 282 0.83 2.88 -4.93
CA PRO A 282 1.54 1.65 -5.20
C PRO A 282 0.63 0.43 -5.40
N ALA A 283 -0.40 0.26 -4.56
CA ALA A 283 -1.38 -0.80 -4.72
C ALA A 283 -2.13 -0.72 -6.06
N ILE A 284 -2.53 0.47 -6.50
CA ILE A 284 -3.18 0.65 -7.82
C ILE A 284 -2.24 0.22 -8.94
N ILE A 285 -0.97 0.64 -8.89
CA ILE A 285 0.03 0.31 -9.92
C ILE A 285 0.34 -1.18 -9.95
N ILE A 286 0.52 -1.81 -8.79
CA ILE A 286 0.78 -3.26 -8.70
C ILE A 286 -0.42 -4.05 -9.22
N ALA A 287 -1.65 -3.71 -8.81
CA ALA A 287 -2.85 -4.39 -9.29
C ALA A 287 -3.01 -4.24 -10.82
N SER A 288 -2.83 -3.02 -11.34
CA SER A 288 -3.01 -2.75 -12.78
C SER A 288 -1.98 -3.47 -13.64
N TRP A 289 -0.70 -3.38 -13.29
CA TRP A 289 0.36 -4.00 -14.09
C TRP A 289 0.47 -5.51 -13.87
N SER A 290 0.15 -6.03 -12.68
CA SER A 290 0.05 -7.48 -12.48
C SER A 290 -1.07 -8.09 -13.34
N PHE A 291 -2.22 -7.42 -13.45
CA PHE A 291 -3.28 -7.84 -14.36
C PHE A 291 -2.81 -7.89 -15.81
N VAL A 292 -2.15 -6.83 -16.29
CA VAL A 292 -1.62 -6.79 -17.66
C VAL A 292 -0.61 -7.93 -17.85
N ILE A 293 0.45 -7.97 -17.03
CA ILE A 293 1.55 -8.93 -17.15
C ILE A 293 1.03 -10.36 -17.03
N LEU A 294 0.37 -10.69 -15.92
CA LEU A 294 0.04 -12.07 -15.55
C LEU A 294 -1.29 -12.56 -16.13
N GLY A 295 -2.21 -11.63 -16.40
CA GLY A 295 -3.57 -11.94 -16.83
C GLY A 295 -3.80 -11.77 -18.32
N VAL A 296 -2.99 -11.00 -19.03
CA VAL A 296 -3.20 -10.68 -20.45
C VAL A 296 -2.05 -11.15 -21.35
N ILE A 297 -0.80 -10.98 -20.93
CA ILE A 297 0.36 -11.14 -21.84
C ILE A 297 1.39 -12.21 -21.45
N SER A 298 1.18 -12.96 -20.36
CA SER A 298 2.03 -14.11 -19.97
C SER A 298 1.30 -15.45 -20.16
#